data_AF-A0A7J6SR95-F1
#
_entry.id   AF-A0A7J6SR95-F1
#
_cell.length_a   1.000
_cell.length_b   1.000
_cell.length_c   1.000
_cell.angle_alpha   90.00
_cell.angle_beta   90.00
_cell.angle_gamma   90.00
#
_symmetry.space_group_name_H-M   'P 1'
#
loop_
_entity.id
_entity.type
_entity.pdbx_description
1 polymer ?
#
loop_
_entity_poly.entity_id
_entity_poly.type
_entity_poly.pdbx_seq_one_letter_code
_entity_poly.pdbx_strand_id
1 'polypeptide(L)'
;DGECLRVVSLYADKNLDPGDLCSCLEGLLEDREFDYSLVAGDLNACSSWWCSPPLSDNDERTRRGEVFEDCFLRMNLAPVNANKGVPSFYSGGRSSYIDAILAYGVTVNKPAYALDTSGDHRTLMCEVRCGNRELETRSERINYVKVVNWDGFKARVANKTPRFIRMDDIPSIEQAAVKLNDVIREAMLESCKDTKNKKQARERRKGGQ
;
A
#
# COMPACT_ATOMS: atom_id res chain seq x y z
N ASP A 1 -17.35 -20.69 13.72
CA ASP A 1 -16.27 -19.70 13.87
C ASP A 1 -15.39 -19.77 12.64
N GLY A 2 -15.57 -18.80 11.73
CA GLY A 2 -14.73 -18.66 10.55
C GLY A 2 -13.51 -17.81 10.90
N GLU A 3 -12.37 -18.09 10.28
CA GLU A 3 -11.18 -17.27 10.47
C GLU A 3 -11.29 -15.98 9.65
N CYS A 4 -10.75 -14.88 10.17
CA CYS A 4 -10.88 -13.57 9.53
C CYS A 4 -9.51 -12.94 9.24
N LEU A 5 -9.34 -12.47 8.00
CA LEU A 5 -8.20 -11.69 7.56
C LEU A 5 -8.57 -10.23 7.38
N ARG A 6 -7.78 -9.38 8.02
CA ARG A 6 -7.79 -7.96 7.74
C ARG A 6 -6.76 -7.61 6.66
N VAL A 7 -7.17 -6.79 5.71
CA VAL A 7 -6.27 -6.15 4.75
C VAL A 7 -6.33 -4.64 4.93
N VAL A 8 -5.23 -4.02 5.30
CA VAL A 8 -5.13 -2.57 5.54
C VAL A 8 -4.29 -1.93 4.44
N SER A 9 -4.82 -0.90 3.79
CA SER A 9 -4.05 -0.02 2.90
C SER A 9 -3.66 1.26 3.65
N LEU A 10 -2.35 1.50 3.76
CA LEU A 10 -1.76 2.63 4.47
C LEU A 10 -1.10 3.59 3.47
N TYR A 11 -1.31 4.89 3.62
CA TYR A 11 -0.52 5.91 2.93
C TYR A 11 0.00 6.92 3.95
N ALA A 12 1.31 6.96 4.13
CA ALA A 12 1.98 7.88 5.01
C ALA A 12 2.51 9.08 4.20
N ASP A 13 1.80 10.20 4.22
CA ASP A 13 2.28 11.41 3.58
C ASP A 13 3.62 11.83 4.20
N LYS A 14 4.58 12.22 3.35
CA LYS A 14 5.92 12.64 3.80
C LYS A 14 5.90 13.80 4.81
N ASN A 15 4.85 14.63 4.81
CA ASN A 15 4.73 15.77 5.72
C ASN A 15 3.93 15.44 7.01
N LEU A 16 3.43 14.21 7.14
CA LEU A 16 2.62 13.79 8.27
C LEU A 16 3.48 13.03 9.28
N ASP A 17 3.23 13.25 10.57
CA ASP A 17 3.94 12.58 11.65
C ASP A 17 3.72 11.05 11.59
N PRO A 18 4.77 10.22 11.50
CA PRO A 18 4.61 8.76 11.50
C PRO A 18 3.90 8.23 12.76
N GLY A 19 3.99 8.94 13.90
CA GLY A 19 3.32 8.61 15.15
C GLY A 19 1.79 8.66 15.06
N ASP A 20 1.22 9.66 14.38
CA ASP A 20 -0.24 9.79 14.21
C ASP A 20 -0.81 8.60 13.42
N LEU A 21 -0.09 8.18 12.37
CA LEU A 21 -0.45 7.00 11.58
C LEU A 21 -0.36 5.72 12.40
N CYS A 22 0.67 5.61 13.23
CA CYS A 22 0.87 4.49 14.13
C CYS A 22 -0.26 4.35 15.14
N SER A 23 -0.70 5.45 15.77
CA SER A 23 -1.85 5.41 16.68
C SER A 23 -3.15 4.97 15.99
N CYS A 24 -3.38 5.40 14.74
CA CYS A 24 -4.54 4.93 13.98
C CYS A 24 -4.45 3.45 13.60
N LEU A 25 -3.26 2.97 13.23
CA LEU A 25 -3.05 1.56 12.90
C LEU A 25 -3.23 0.68 14.15
N GLU A 26 -2.71 1.11 15.29
CA GLU A 26 -2.86 0.43 16.58
C GLU A 26 -4.33 0.32 16.98
N GLY A 27 -5.07 1.43 16.98
CA GLY A 27 -6.50 1.42 17.30
C GLY A 27 -7.35 0.57 16.36
N LEU A 28 -6.94 0.41 15.09
CA LEU A 28 -7.55 -0.58 14.21
C LEU A 28 -7.22 -2.00 14.68
N LEU A 29 -5.94 -2.32 14.93
CA LEU A 29 -5.44 -3.65 15.27
C LEU A 29 -5.78 -4.13 16.68
N GLU A 30 -6.27 -3.26 17.57
CA GLU A 30 -6.77 -3.64 18.90
C GLU A 30 -7.98 -4.58 18.85
N ASP A 31 -8.75 -4.54 17.75
CA ASP A 31 -9.91 -5.39 17.56
C ASP A 31 -9.51 -6.86 17.34
N ARG A 32 -9.86 -7.70 18.31
CA ARG A 32 -9.54 -9.13 18.37
C ARG A 32 -10.42 -10.01 17.50
N GLU A 33 -11.31 -9.43 16.69
CA GLU A 33 -12.11 -10.19 15.71
C GLU A 33 -11.28 -10.78 14.55
N PHE A 34 -9.98 -10.48 14.47
CA PHE A 34 -9.12 -10.87 13.36
C PHE A 34 -8.00 -11.81 13.79
N ASP A 35 -7.93 -12.97 13.14
CA ASP A 35 -6.85 -13.94 13.33
C ASP A 35 -5.58 -13.53 12.58
N TYR A 36 -5.76 -12.81 11.47
CA TYR A 36 -4.70 -12.46 10.54
C TYR A 36 -4.77 -10.99 10.12
N SER A 37 -3.62 -10.38 9.87
CA SER A 37 -3.56 -9.03 9.28
C SER A 37 -2.48 -8.92 8.21
N LEU A 38 -2.81 -8.22 7.14
CA LEU A 38 -1.88 -7.73 6.13
C LEU A 38 -2.00 -6.21 6.04
N VAL A 39 -0.89 -5.50 6.12
CA VAL A 39 -0.83 -4.05 5.98
C VAL A 39 0.09 -3.73 4.81
N ALA A 40 -0.45 -3.14 3.75
CA ALA A 40 0.32 -2.67 2.60
C ALA A 40 0.41 -1.14 2.64
N GLY A 41 1.62 -0.61 2.70
CA GLY A 41 1.85 0.81 2.94
C GLY A 41 2.88 1.45 2.03
N ASP A 42 2.55 2.63 1.48
CA ASP A 42 3.56 3.62 1.05
C ASP A 42 3.93 4.43 2.30
N LEU A 43 5.12 4.18 2.83
CA LEU A 43 5.55 4.72 4.12
C LEU A 43 6.28 6.08 3.99
N ASN A 44 6.71 6.45 2.78
CA ASN A 44 7.64 7.56 2.57
C ASN A 44 8.82 7.56 3.57
N ALA A 45 9.32 6.36 3.90
CA ALA A 45 10.35 6.12 4.91
C ALA A 45 11.34 5.06 4.42
N CYS A 46 12.56 5.09 4.94
CA CYS A 46 13.61 4.16 4.58
C CYS A 46 14.07 3.38 5.82
N SER A 47 14.06 2.05 5.70
CA SER A 47 14.60 1.15 6.70
C SER A 47 15.12 -0.14 6.07
N SER A 48 16.21 -0.67 6.61
CA SER A 48 16.69 -2.01 6.26
C SER A 48 15.67 -3.12 6.55
N TRP A 49 14.72 -2.90 7.46
CA TRP A 49 13.66 -3.86 7.79
C TRP A 49 12.79 -4.23 6.59
N TRP A 50 12.54 -3.28 5.68
CA TRP A 50 11.86 -3.52 4.41
C TRP A 50 12.79 -3.32 3.21
N CYS A 51 14.07 -3.62 3.39
CA CYS A 51 15.09 -3.67 2.34
C CYS A 51 15.49 -2.31 1.73
N SER A 52 15.26 -1.19 2.41
CA SER A 52 15.86 0.08 1.99
C SER A 52 17.39 0.03 2.13
N PRO A 53 18.13 0.55 1.14
CA PRO A 53 19.56 0.78 1.32
C PRO A 53 19.77 1.83 2.42
N PRO A 54 20.89 1.77 3.16
CA PRO A 54 21.20 2.75 4.17
C PRO A 54 21.33 4.13 3.54
N LEU A 55 20.73 5.12 4.20
CA LEU A 55 20.92 6.54 3.95
C LEU A 55 21.78 7.11 5.08
N SER A 56 22.10 8.41 5.03
CA SER A 56 22.74 9.05 6.18
C SER A 56 21.82 9.01 7.40
N ASP A 57 22.39 8.85 8.60
CA ASP A 57 21.63 8.83 9.88
C ASP A 57 20.86 10.15 10.14
N ASN A 58 21.23 11.23 9.44
CA ASN A 58 20.53 12.51 9.51
C ASN A 58 19.45 12.69 8.43
N ASP A 59 19.20 11.70 7.57
CA ASP A 59 18.11 11.74 6.59
C ASP A 59 16.77 11.55 7.31
N GLU A 60 15.82 12.45 7.04
CA GLU A 60 14.48 12.42 7.63
C GLU A 60 13.77 11.08 7.37
N ARG A 61 13.99 10.46 6.20
CA ARG A 61 13.36 9.18 5.85
C ARG A 61 13.88 8.03 6.70
N THR A 62 15.15 8.09 7.15
CA THR A 62 15.72 7.11 8.08
C THR A 62 15.05 7.21 9.43
N ARG A 63 14.94 8.43 9.99
CA ARG A 63 14.27 8.67 11.28
C ARG A 63 12.80 8.29 11.26
N ARG A 64 12.10 8.57 10.15
CA ARG A 64 10.73 8.08 9.95
C ARG A 64 10.66 6.55 9.92
N GLY A 65 11.68 5.91 9.33
CA GLY A 65 11.82 4.46 9.29
C GLY A 65 11.89 3.85 10.69
N GLU A 66 12.75 4.40 11.54
CA GLU A 66 12.92 3.97 12.94
C GLU A 66 11.61 4.05 13.73
N VAL A 67 10.85 5.14 13.58
CA VAL A 67 9.54 5.29 14.24
C VAL A 67 8.56 4.20 13.80
N PHE A 68 8.54 3.88 12.50
CA PHE A 68 7.69 2.81 11.97
C PHE A 68 8.14 1.43 12.44
N GLU A 69 9.44 1.15 12.51
CA GLU A 69 9.98 -0.11 13.04
C GLU A 69 9.51 -0.36 14.48
N ASP A 70 9.73 0.62 15.37
CA ASP A 70 9.31 0.55 16.77
C ASP A 70 7.79 0.32 16.89
N CYS A 71 7.03 1.04 16.09
CA CYS A 71 5.58 0.94 16.03
C CYS A 71 5.12 -0.47 15.60
N PHE A 72 5.65 -1.00 14.50
CA PHE A 72 5.30 -2.31 13.99
C PHE A 72 5.72 -3.44 14.94
N LEU A 73 6.88 -3.32 15.60
CA LEU A 73 7.31 -4.23 16.66
C LEU A 73 6.27 -4.33 17.78
N ARG A 74 5.77 -3.20 18.28
CA ARG A 74 4.75 -3.18 19.36
C ARG A 74 3.44 -3.84 18.95
N MET A 75 3.07 -3.72 17.68
CA MET A 75 1.86 -4.33 17.11
C MET A 75 2.07 -5.78 16.64
N ASN A 76 3.26 -6.36 16.85
CA ASN A 76 3.64 -7.69 16.35
C ASN A 76 3.43 -7.85 14.83
N LEU A 77 3.69 -6.77 14.07
CA LEU A 77 3.68 -6.76 12.62
C LEU A 77 5.10 -6.92 12.10
N ALA A 78 5.32 -7.94 11.28
CA ALA A 78 6.62 -8.19 10.65
C ALA A 78 6.60 -7.80 9.16
N PRO A 79 7.62 -7.09 8.64
CA PRO A 79 7.76 -6.89 7.21
C PRO A 79 7.99 -8.22 6.50
N VAL A 80 7.33 -8.41 5.37
CA VAL A 80 7.48 -9.60 4.52
C VAL A 80 8.25 -9.30 3.24
N ASN A 81 8.76 -8.08 3.09
CA ASN A 81 9.55 -7.64 1.94
C ASN A 81 10.83 -8.47 1.76
N ALA A 82 11.21 -8.70 0.50
CA ALA A 82 12.51 -9.21 0.12
C ALA A 82 13.14 -8.32 -0.96
N ASN A 83 14.45 -8.10 -0.84
CA ASN A 83 15.21 -7.41 -1.86
C ASN A 83 15.45 -8.33 -3.06
N LYS A 84 14.83 -8.01 -4.20
CA LYS A 84 15.10 -8.67 -5.49
C LYS A 84 15.77 -7.74 -6.51
N GLY A 85 16.37 -6.63 -6.05
CA GLY A 85 17.04 -5.64 -6.91
C GLY A 85 16.10 -4.66 -7.62
N VAL A 86 14.79 -4.78 -7.40
CA VAL A 86 13.77 -3.92 -8.00
C VAL A 86 13.25 -2.96 -6.92
N PRO A 87 13.50 -1.64 -7.04
CA PRO A 87 13.01 -0.65 -6.07
C PRO A 87 11.50 -0.48 -6.16
N SER A 88 10.82 -0.26 -5.02
CA SER A 88 9.37 -0.07 -5.01
C SER A 88 8.95 1.29 -5.58
N PHE A 89 9.86 2.26 -5.60
CA PHE A 89 9.65 3.59 -6.14
C PHE A 89 10.80 4.03 -7.07
N TYR A 90 10.46 4.67 -8.18
CA TYR A 90 11.40 5.27 -9.12
C TYR A 90 10.83 6.55 -9.73
N SER A 91 11.43 7.70 -9.45
CA SER A 91 11.02 8.97 -10.05
C SER A 91 12.22 9.89 -10.28
N GLY A 92 12.25 10.57 -11.42
CA GLY A 92 13.29 11.55 -11.76
C GLY A 92 14.73 11.00 -11.69
N GLY A 93 14.93 9.72 -12.04
CA GLY A 93 16.25 9.06 -11.98
C GLY A 93 16.68 8.59 -10.60
N ARG A 94 15.81 8.69 -9.58
CA ARG A 94 16.08 8.24 -8.21
C ARG A 94 15.23 7.02 -7.89
N SER A 95 15.85 5.99 -7.33
CA SER A 95 15.19 4.78 -6.83
C SER A 95 15.13 4.76 -5.29
N SER A 96 14.05 4.23 -4.74
CA SER A 96 13.91 3.98 -3.31
C SER A 96 12.99 2.80 -3.01
N TYR A 97 13.11 2.25 -1.80
CA TYR A 97 12.31 1.13 -1.31
C TYR A 97 11.45 1.65 -0.14
N ILE A 98 10.38 2.37 -0.47
CA ILE A 98 9.56 3.09 0.53
C ILE A 98 8.21 2.41 0.79
N ASP A 99 7.91 1.35 0.04
CA ASP A 99 6.67 0.60 0.16
C ASP A 99 6.93 -0.73 0.89
N ALA A 100 6.08 -1.05 1.87
CA ALA A 100 6.20 -2.24 2.69
C ALA A 100 4.89 -3.03 2.73
N ILE A 101 5.01 -4.36 2.81
CA ILE A 101 3.94 -5.24 3.23
C ILE A 101 4.33 -5.79 4.61
N LEU A 102 3.46 -5.60 5.58
CA LEU A 102 3.59 -6.11 6.94
C LEU A 102 2.54 -7.19 7.17
N ALA A 103 2.85 -8.17 8.00
CA ALA A 103 1.94 -9.26 8.28
C ALA A 103 1.93 -9.67 9.76
N TYR A 104 0.76 -10.15 10.20
CA TYR A 104 0.54 -10.78 11.50
C TYR A 104 -0.26 -12.07 11.31
N GLY A 105 0.15 -13.13 12.03
CA GLY A 105 -0.55 -14.42 12.08
C GLY A 105 -0.46 -15.27 10.81
N VAL A 106 0.09 -14.77 9.71
CA VAL A 106 0.15 -15.50 8.43
C VAL A 106 1.46 -16.28 8.25
N THR A 107 1.42 -17.33 7.44
CA THR A 107 2.64 -17.96 6.91
C THR A 107 3.02 -17.33 5.57
N VAL A 108 4.23 -16.78 5.46
CA VAL A 108 4.73 -16.24 4.19
C VAL A 108 5.27 -17.38 3.33
N ASN A 109 4.56 -17.72 2.24
CA ASN A 109 5.07 -18.68 1.26
C ASN A 109 6.05 -18.01 0.30
N LYS A 110 5.77 -16.75 -0.07
CA LYS A 110 6.67 -15.92 -0.87
C LYS A 110 6.73 -14.51 -0.32
N PRO A 111 7.94 -13.98 -0.07
CA PRO A 111 8.10 -12.62 0.42
C PRO A 111 7.62 -11.61 -0.62
N ALA A 112 7.28 -10.41 -0.16
CA ALA A 112 6.87 -9.31 -1.02
C ALA A 112 8.04 -8.82 -1.88
N TYR A 113 7.81 -8.65 -3.18
CA TYR A 113 8.76 -8.01 -4.08
C TYR A 113 8.05 -7.08 -5.06
N ALA A 114 8.77 -6.06 -5.52
CA ALA A 114 8.28 -5.17 -6.56
C ALA A 114 8.30 -5.86 -7.92
N LEU A 115 7.17 -5.76 -8.64
CA LEU A 115 7.06 -6.11 -10.04
C LEU A 115 7.65 -4.97 -10.90
N ASP A 116 8.25 -5.31 -12.03
CA ASP A 116 8.77 -4.30 -12.96
C ASP A 116 7.63 -3.72 -13.82
N THR A 117 6.89 -2.78 -13.24
CA THR A 117 5.70 -2.17 -13.85
C THR A 117 5.95 -0.72 -14.26
N SER A 118 5.14 -0.22 -15.21
CA SER A 118 5.15 1.19 -15.59
C SER A 118 4.53 2.07 -14.48
N GLY A 119 5.25 3.10 -14.03
CA GLY A 119 4.81 4.03 -12.99
C GLY A 119 5.90 4.39 -11.99
N ASP A 120 5.71 5.49 -11.26
CA ASP A 120 6.67 5.92 -10.24
C ASP A 120 6.70 4.93 -9.07
N HIS A 121 5.53 4.47 -8.60
CA HIS A 121 5.43 3.33 -7.69
C HIS A 121 5.27 2.02 -8.48
N ARG A 122 5.83 0.95 -7.94
CA ARG A 122 5.76 -0.40 -8.48
C ARG A 122 4.80 -1.26 -7.66
N THR A 123 4.07 -2.13 -8.33
CA THR A 123 3.20 -3.09 -7.62
C THR A 123 4.04 -4.06 -6.78
N LEU A 124 3.72 -4.19 -5.51
CA LEU A 124 4.28 -5.25 -4.65
C LEU A 124 3.40 -6.50 -4.74
N MET A 125 4.04 -7.67 -4.82
CA MET A 125 3.37 -8.96 -4.82
C MET A 125 3.99 -9.89 -3.79
N CYS A 126 3.15 -10.56 -2.99
CA CYS A 126 3.55 -11.60 -2.03
C CYS A 126 2.56 -12.77 -2.07
N GLU A 127 2.96 -13.90 -1.50
CA GLU A 127 2.09 -15.06 -1.30
C GLU A 127 2.07 -15.43 0.18
N VAL A 128 0.88 -15.44 0.78
CA VAL A 128 0.69 -15.83 2.18
C VAL A 128 -0.34 -16.93 2.30
N ARG A 129 -0.22 -17.72 3.36
CA ARG A 129 -1.20 -18.73 3.77
C ARG A 129 -1.80 -18.31 5.11
N CYS A 130 -3.13 -18.29 5.15
CA CYS A 130 -3.94 -18.00 6.33
C CYS A 130 -4.82 -19.23 6.60
N GLY A 131 -4.47 -19.99 7.64
CA GLY A 131 -5.19 -21.20 8.01
C GLY A 131 -5.35 -22.24 6.90
N ASN A 132 -6.34 -23.12 7.09
CA ASN A 132 -6.72 -24.20 6.16
C ASN A 132 -8.21 -24.17 5.79
N ARG A 133 -8.92 -23.09 6.09
CA ARG A 133 -10.37 -22.94 5.93
C ARG A 133 -10.71 -21.75 5.04
N GLU A 134 -11.96 -21.70 4.60
CA GLU A 134 -12.50 -20.49 3.97
C GLU A 134 -12.46 -19.33 4.96
N LEU A 135 -12.11 -18.15 4.44
CA LEU A 135 -11.61 -17.04 5.24
C LEU A 135 -12.38 -15.78 4.87
N GLU A 136 -13.00 -15.16 5.88
CA GLU A 136 -13.63 -13.86 5.72
C GLU A 136 -12.54 -12.81 5.53
N THR A 137 -12.72 -11.91 4.56
CA THR A 137 -11.77 -10.81 4.31
C THR A 137 -12.45 -9.47 4.53
N ARG A 138 -11.86 -8.61 5.37
CA ARG A 138 -12.30 -7.23 5.54
C ARG A 138 -11.16 -6.27 5.17
N SER A 139 -11.49 -5.24 4.40
CA SER A 139 -10.50 -4.26 3.91
C SER A 139 -10.69 -2.90 4.58
N GLU A 140 -9.62 -2.39 5.18
CA GLU A 140 -9.56 -1.08 5.81
C GLU A 140 -8.57 -0.16 5.09
N ARG A 141 -8.76 1.15 5.26
CA ARG A 141 -7.83 2.13 4.68
C ARG A 141 -7.55 3.29 5.63
N ILE A 142 -6.26 3.60 5.76
CA ILE A 142 -5.76 4.76 6.47
C ILE A 142 -5.14 5.72 5.44
N ASN A 143 -5.79 6.85 5.19
CA ASN A 143 -5.29 7.89 4.28
C ASN A 143 -5.73 9.29 4.73
N TYR A 144 -4.79 10.23 4.81
CA TYR A 144 -5.04 11.63 5.19
C TYR A 144 -5.16 12.60 4.00
N VAL A 145 -4.93 12.14 2.77
CA VAL A 145 -5.05 12.98 1.56
C VAL A 145 -6.51 13.05 1.09
N LYS A 146 -7.20 14.13 1.49
CA LYS A 146 -8.62 14.42 1.17
C LYS A 146 -8.92 14.78 -0.30
N VAL A 147 -7.93 14.76 -1.19
CA VAL A 147 -8.03 15.43 -2.51
C VAL A 147 -8.42 14.47 -3.64
N VAL A 148 -8.43 13.15 -3.43
CA VAL A 148 -8.76 12.16 -4.46
C VAL A 148 -10.20 11.68 -4.32
N ASN A 149 -10.97 11.69 -5.42
CA ASN A 149 -12.31 11.11 -5.48
C ASN A 149 -12.23 9.57 -5.47
N TRP A 150 -12.16 9.00 -4.27
CA TRP A 150 -11.94 7.57 -4.08
C TRP A 150 -13.08 6.68 -4.56
N ASP A 151 -14.32 7.10 -4.39
CA ASP A 151 -15.46 6.31 -4.87
C ASP A 151 -15.47 6.23 -6.40
N GLY A 152 -15.12 7.34 -7.06
CA GLY A 152 -14.91 7.36 -8.51
C GLY A 152 -13.77 6.45 -8.96
N PHE A 153 -12.64 6.47 -8.26
CA PHE A 153 -11.52 5.56 -8.53
C PHE A 153 -11.91 4.09 -8.34
N LYS A 154 -12.53 3.73 -7.21
CA LYS A 154 -12.99 2.36 -6.90
C LYS A 154 -13.95 1.84 -7.96
N ALA A 155 -14.92 2.67 -8.39
CA ALA A 155 -15.87 2.30 -9.43
C ALA A 155 -15.17 2.01 -10.77
N ARG A 156 -14.19 2.84 -11.17
CA ARG A 156 -13.41 2.64 -12.41
C ARG A 156 -12.58 1.36 -12.38
N VAL A 157 -11.91 1.07 -11.26
CA VAL A 157 -11.16 -0.18 -11.09
C VAL A 157 -12.11 -1.38 -11.10
N ALA A 158 -13.20 -1.34 -10.33
CA ALA A 158 -14.17 -2.45 -10.27
C ALA A 158 -14.82 -2.76 -11.62
N ASN A 159 -15.01 -1.76 -12.49
CA ASN A 159 -15.55 -1.97 -13.85
C ASN A 159 -14.54 -2.63 -14.79
N LYS A 160 -13.24 -2.45 -14.55
CA LYS A 160 -12.16 -2.93 -15.43
C LYS A 160 -11.53 -4.23 -14.93
N THR A 161 -11.76 -4.63 -13.67
CA THR A 161 -11.16 -5.85 -13.10
C THR A 161 -12.16 -6.64 -12.26
N PRO A 162 -12.27 -7.97 -12.47
CA PRO A 162 -12.98 -8.85 -11.55
C PRO A 162 -12.38 -8.75 -10.14
N ARG A 163 -13.22 -8.68 -9.10
CA ARG A 163 -12.77 -8.65 -7.69
C ARG A 163 -12.08 -9.94 -7.26
N PHE A 164 -12.42 -11.05 -7.90
CA PHE A 164 -11.86 -12.37 -7.64
C PHE A 164 -11.53 -13.03 -8.97
N ILE A 165 -10.26 -13.36 -9.15
CA ILE A 165 -9.81 -14.18 -10.27
C ILE A 165 -9.27 -15.47 -9.66
N ARG A 166 -9.93 -16.59 -9.96
CA ARG A 166 -9.37 -17.90 -9.64
C ARG A 166 -8.23 -18.15 -10.62
N MET A 167 -7.02 -18.26 -10.11
CA MET A 167 -5.83 -18.56 -10.90
C MET A 167 -5.10 -19.71 -10.23
N ASP A 168 -4.79 -20.75 -11.00
CA ASP A 168 -4.21 -21.98 -10.48
C ASP A 168 -2.68 -22.04 -10.65
N ASP A 169 -2.07 -21.01 -11.26
CA ASP A 169 -0.62 -20.91 -11.46
C ASP A 169 -0.07 -19.48 -11.25
N ILE A 170 1.17 -19.42 -10.76
CA ILE A 170 1.86 -18.18 -10.39
C ILE A 170 2.14 -17.26 -11.59
N PRO A 171 2.62 -17.75 -12.75
CA PRO A 171 2.77 -16.90 -13.93
C PRO A 171 1.49 -16.16 -14.33
N SER A 172 0.34 -16.83 -14.28
CA SER A 172 -0.96 -16.22 -14.55
C SER A 172 -1.29 -15.13 -13.53
N ILE A 173 -1.00 -15.36 -12.24
CA ILE A 173 -1.20 -14.37 -11.16
C ILE A 173 -0.33 -13.13 -11.39
N GLU A 174 0.94 -13.29 -11.74
CA GLU A 174 1.84 -12.18 -12.03
C GLU A 174 1.34 -11.37 -13.23
N GLN A 175 0.93 -12.03 -14.32
CA GLN A 175 0.38 -11.35 -15.48
C GLN A 175 -0.91 -10.60 -15.16
N ALA A 176 -1.78 -11.16 -14.31
CA ALA A 176 -2.97 -10.47 -13.86
C ALA A 176 -2.65 -9.27 -12.96
N ALA A 177 -1.67 -9.39 -12.07
CA ALA A 177 -1.22 -8.29 -11.22
C ALA A 177 -0.67 -7.13 -12.05
N VAL A 178 0.13 -7.41 -13.09
CA VAL A 178 0.63 -6.39 -14.03
C VAL A 178 -0.53 -5.71 -14.77
N LYS A 179 -1.49 -6.48 -15.29
CA LYS A 179 -2.68 -5.91 -15.95
C LYS A 179 -3.52 -5.04 -15.01
N LEU A 180 -3.70 -5.48 -13.76
CA LEU A 180 -4.41 -4.72 -12.73
C LEU A 180 -3.66 -3.42 -12.40
N ASN A 181 -2.32 -3.44 -12.32
CA ASN A 181 -1.52 -2.23 -12.13
C ASN A 181 -1.77 -1.21 -13.25
N ASP A 182 -1.79 -1.65 -14.50
CA ASP A 182 -2.07 -0.76 -15.63
C ASP A 182 -3.48 -0.15 -15.57
N VAL A 183 -4.48 -0.95 -15.20
CA VAL A 183 -5.85 -0.49 -14.97
C VAL A 183 -5.91 0.55 -13.84
N ILE A 184 -5.26 0.29 -12.71
CA ILE A 184 -5.17 1.20 -11.56
C ILE A 184 -4.52 2.52 -11.98
N ARG A 185 -3.40 2.43 -12.70
CA ARG A 185 -2.66 3.60 -13.21
C ARG A 185 -3.54 4.46 -14.10
N GLU A 186 -4.25 3.87 -15.06
CA GLU A 186 -5.19 4.59 -15.92
C GLU A 186 -6.30 5.27 -15.12
N ALA A 187 -6.92 4.52 -14.20
CA ALA A 187 -8.00 5.05 -13.35
C ALA A 187 -7.52 6.20 -12.45
N MET A 188 -6.28 6.14 -11.94
CA MET A 188 -5.66 7.22 -11.17
C MET A 188 -5.41 8.46 -12.03
N LEU A 189 -4.85 8.29 -13.24
CA LEU A 189 -4.60 9.42 -14.15
C LEU A 189 -5.89 10.14 -14.53
N GLU A 190 -6.96 9.40 -14.80
CA GLU A 190 -8.29 9.95 -15.06
C GLU A 190 -8.85 10.69 -13.82
N SER A 191 -8.78 10.07 -12.64
CA SER A 191 -9.29 10.67 -11.40
C SER A 191 -8.54 11.95 -11.00
N CYS A 192 -7.23 12.00 -11.26
CA CYS A 192 -6.41 13.19 -11.07
C CYS A 192 -6.76 14.30 -12.06
N LYS A 193 -7.08 13.98 -13.33
CA LYS A 193 -7.57 14.95 -14.33
C LYS A 193 -8.92 15.54 -13.91
N ASP A 194 -9.86 14.70 -13.46
CA ASP A 194 -11.18 15.14 -12.99
C ASP A 194 -11.05 16.12 -11.81
N THR A 195 -10.12 15.85 -10.90
CA THR A 195 -9.85 16.70 -9.74
C THR A 195 -9.23 18.05 -10.14
N LYS A 196 -8.25 18.05 -11.06
CA LYS A 196 -7.64 19.28 -11.60
C LYS A 196 -8.68 20.14 -12.34
N ASN A 197 -9.54 19.53 -13.15
CA ASN A 197 -10.60 20.21 -13.89
C ASN A 197 -11.63 20.84 -12.94
N LYS A 198 -12.03 20.13 -11.87
CA LYS A 198 -12.91 20.68 -10.82
C LYS A 198 -12.29 21.85 -10.07
N LYS A 199 -11.00 21.80 -9.75
CA LYS A 199 -10.28 22.89 -9.09
C LYS A 199 -10.22 24.15 -9.96
N GLN A 200 -9.84 23.99 -11.24
CA GLN A 200 -9.80 25.09 -12.21
C GLN A 200 -11.19 25.70 -12.46
N ALA A 201 -12.24 24.88 -12.55
CA ALA A 201 -13.61 25.37 -12.70
C ALA A 201 -14.08 26.18 -11.47
N ARG A 202 -13.66 25.78 -10.26
CA ARG A 202 -13.98 26.49 -9.01
C ARG A 202 -13.21 27.81 -8.87
N GLU A 203 -11.95 27.85 -9.29
CA GLU A 203 -11.13 29.07 -9.29
C GLU A 203 -11.66 30.10 -10.31
N ARG A 204 -12.08 29.65 -11.51
CA ARG A 204 -12.75 30.54 -12.50
C ARG A 204 -14.04 31.15 -11.99
N ARG A 205 -14.80 30.46 -11.12
CA ARG A 205 -16.01 30.99 -10.49
C ARG A 205 -15.73 31.97 -9.35
N LYS A 206 -14.54 31.92 -8.73
CA LYS A 206 -14.14 32.83 -7.65
C LYS A 206 -13.39 34.08 -8.12
N GLY A 207 -12.70 34.01 -9.27
CA GLY A 207 -11.99 35.15 -9.86
C GLY A 207 -12.81 35.99 -10.83
N GLY A 208 -14.12 35.73 -10.96
CA GLY A 208 -15.05 36.46 -11.81
C GLY A 208 -16.02 37.36 -11.04
N GLN A 209 -15.67 37.77 -9.81
CA GLN A 209 -16.36 38.79 -9.02
C GLN A 209 -15.49 40.03 -8.90
#